data_AF-A0A497TKR2-F1
#
_entry.id   AF-A0A497TKR2-F1
#
_cell.length_a   1.000
_cell.length_b   1.000
_cell.length_c   1.000
_cell.angle_alpha   90.00
_cell.angle_beta   90.00
_cell.angle_gamma   90.00
#
_symmetry.space_group_name_H-M   'P 1'
#
loop_
_entity.id
_entity.type
_entity.pdbx_description
1 polymer ?
#
loop_
_entity_poly.entity_id
_entity_poly.type
_entity_poly.pdbx_seq_one_letter_code
_entity_poly.pdbx_strand_id
1 'polypeptide(L)' 'MAIDHKYPEVNKEKCIGCGACVSVCPANVFEMKDGKSVVMRPEDCMECGACVANCPQEAIKLVGE' A
#
# COMPACT_ATOMS: atom_id res chain seq x y z
N MET A 1 12.65 -3.98 12.63
CA MET A 1 11.54 -4.95 12.62
C MET A 1 11.74 -5.86 11.42
N ALA A 2 11.69 -7.17 11.60
CA ALA A 2 11.61 -8.10 10.47
C ALA A 2 10.12 -8.42 10.28
N ILE A 3 9.61 -8.17 9.07
CA ILE A 3 8.26 -8.56 8.67
C ILE A 3 8.41 -9.93 8.03
N ASP A 4 7.68 -10.94 8.51
CA ASP A 4 7.80 -12.34 8.11
C ASP A 4 7.08 -12.68 6.80
N HIS A 5 6.45 -11.69 6.18
CA HIS A 5 5.53 -11.82 5.06
C HIS A 5 5.65 -10.60 4.12
N LYS A 6 5.01 -10.66 2.95
CA LYS A 6 5.01 -9.58 1.97
C LYS A 6 4.14 -8.42 2.41
N TYR A 7 4.59 -7.21 2.12
CA TYR A 7 3.87 -5.98 2.45
C TYR A 7 3.89 -5.01 1.26
N PRO A 8 2.94 -4.07 1.16
CA PRO A 8 2.90 -3.14 0.07
C PRO A 8 4.03 -2.11 0.18
N GLU A 9 4.58 -1.71 -0.96
CA GLU A 9 5.40 -0.52 -1.13
C GLU A 9 4.75 0.39 -2.17
N VAL A 10 4.83 1.70 -1.96
CA VAL A 10 4.24 2.73 -2.84
C VAL A 10 5.35 3.48 -3.57
N ASN A 11 5.36 3.43 -4.90
CA ASN A 11 6.15 4.32 -5.73
C ASN A 11 5.55 5.73 -5.69
N LYS A 12 6.26 6.67 -5.06
CA LYS A 12 5.80 8.04 -4.84
C LYS A 12 5.72 8.89 -6.12
N GLU A 13 6.51 8.56 -7.13
CA GLU A 13 6.51 9.26 -8.42
C GLU A 13 5.23 8.95 -9.20
N LYS A 14 4.81 7.67 -9.20
CA LYS A 14 3.57 7.22 -9.86
C LYS A 14 2.31 7.49 -9.04
N CYS A 15 2.41 7.53 -7.71
CA CYS A 15 1.25 7.72 -6.85
C CYS A 15 0.62 9.10 -7.10
N ILE A 16 -0.61 9.17 -7.59
CA ILE A 16 -1.32 10.46 -7.81
C ILE A 16 -2.15 10.92 -6.60
N GLY A 17 -2.03 10.23 -5.45
CA GLY A 17 -2.75 10.65 -4.24
C GLY A 17 -4.24 10.34 -4.19
N CYS A 18 -4.76 9.46 -5.06
CA CYS A 18 -6.20 9.21 -5.19
C CYS A 18 -6.86 8.52 -3.98
N GLY A 19 -6.09 7.94 -3.05
CA GLY A 19 -6.62 7.29 -1.85
C GLY A 19 -7.27 5.92 -2.05
N ALA A 20 -7.35 5.39 -3.27
CA ALA A 20 -8.00 4.09 -3.54
C ALA A 20 -7.47 2.95 -2.65
N CYS A 21 -6.15 2.86 -2.48
CA CYS A 21 -5.51 1.89 -1.59
C CYS A 21 -5.92 2.00 -0.12
N VAL A 22 -6.22 3.20 0.38
CA VAL A 22 -6.73 3.41 1.74
C VAL A 22 -8.14 2.84 1.84
N SER A 23 -9.00 3.12 0.86
CA SER A 23 -10.40 2.68 0.87
C SER A 23 -10.56 1.16 0.73
N VAL A 24 -9.70 0.50 -0.04
CA VAL A 24 -9.83 -0.96 -0.31
C VAL A 24 -9.04 -1.84 0.64
N CYS A 25 -8.21 -1.28 1.52
CA CYS A 25 -7.36 -2.08 2.40
C CYS A 25 -8.15 -2.52 3.65
N PRO A 26 -8.48 -3.83 3.80
CA PRO A 26 -9.24 -4.29 4.97
C PRO A 26 -8.45 -4.18 6.28
N ALA A 27 -7.12 -4.28 6.19
CA ALA A 27 -6.21 -4.14 7.33
C ALA A 27 -5.86 -2.67 7.64
N ASN A 28 -6.37 -1.71 6.86
CA ASN A 28 -6.09 -0.29 7.01
C ASN A 28 -4.59 0.04 7.10
N VAL A 29 -3.70 -0.55 6.29
CA VAL A 29 -2.24 -0.33 6.44
C VAL A 29 -1.73 0.99 5.86
N PHE A 30 -2.59 1.72 5.14
CA PHE A 30 -2.22 2.95 4.41
C PHE A 30 -2.76 4.21 5.10
N GLU A 31 -2.03 5.30 4.95
CA GLU A 31 -2.48 6.67 5.27
C GLU A 31 -2.12 7.63 4.13
N MET A 32 -2.79 8.78 4.08
CA MET A 32 -2.47 9.86 3.14
C MET A 32 -1.61 10.92 3.83
N LYS A 33 -0.43 11.21 3.28
CA LYS A 33 0.47 12.28 3.75
C LYS A 33 1.03 13.04 2.56
N ASP A 34 1.00 14.36 2.62
CA ASP A 34 1.51 15.27 1.58
C ASP A 34 0.99 14.93 0.17
N GLY A 35 -0.29 14.57 0.08
CA GLY A 35 -0.94 14.20 -1.19
C GLY A 35 -0.51 12.84 -1.75
N LYS A 36 0.17 11.99 -0.99
CA LYS A 36 0.62 10.65 -1.41
C LYS A 36 0.21 9.59 -0.39
N SER A 37 0.06 8.36 -0.87
CA SER A 37 -0.17 7.21 0.01
C SER A 37 1.13 6.77 0.66
N VAL A 38 1.08 6.45 1.95
CA VAL A 38 2.19 5.96 2.77
C VAL A 38 1.73 4.70 3.50
N VAL A 39 2.61 3.69 3.54
CA VAL A 39 2.37 2.45 4.28
C VAL A 39 2.84 2.66 5.72
N MET A 40 1.90 2.62 6.66
CA MET A 40 2.12 2.97 8.07
C MET A 40 2.20 1.75 8.98
N ARG A 41 1.53 0.66 8.59
CA ARG A 41 1.44 -0.60 9.35
C ARG A 41 1.71 -1.80 8.42
N PRO A 42 2.90 -1.89 7.80
CA PRO A 42 3.21 -2.97 6.88
C PRO A 42 3.11 -4.36 7.53
N GLU A 43 3.30 -4.48 8.85
CA GLU A 43 3.17 -5.71 9.64
C GLU A 43 1.74 -6.25 9.75
N ASP A 44 0.73 -5.41 9.52
CA ASP A 44 -0.69 -5.82 9.53
C ASP A 44 -1.14 -6.32 8.14
N CYS A 45 -0.25 -6.34 7.15
CA CYS A 45 -0.63 -6.70 5.79
C CYS A 45 -0.91 -8.20 5.64
N MET A 46 -2.17 -8.55 5.36
CA MET A 46 -2.57 -9.94 5.10
C MET A 46 -2.35 -10.41 3.63
N GLU A 47 -1.48 -9.75 2.87
CA GLU A 47 -1.16 -10.10 1.47
C GLU A 47 -2.35 -10.19 0.48
N CYS A 48 -3.50 -9.59 0.79
CA CYS A 48 -4.72 -9.76 -0.03
C CYS A 48 -4.66 -9.20 -1.46
N GLY A 49 -3.67 -8.36 -1.78
CA GLY A 49 -3.49 -7.79 -3.13
C GLY A 49 -4.50 -6.71 -3.56
N ALA A 50 -5.51 -6.38 -2.74
CA ALA A 50 -6.56 -5.42 -3.11
C ALA A 50 -6.01 -4.04 -3.51
N CYS A 51 -4.99 -3.54 -2.81
CA CYS A 51 -4.36 -2.25 -3.11
C CYS A 51 -3.64 -2.24 -4.46
N VAL A 52 -3.02 -3.35 -4.86
CA VAL A 52 -2.34 -3.51 -6.15
C VAL A 52 -3.36 -3.49 -7.28
N ALA A 53 -4.42 -4.30 -7.15
CA ALA A 53 -5.48 -4.42 -8.16
C ALA A 53 -6.25 -3.11 -8.39
N ASN A 54 -6.39 -2.27 -7.36
CA ASN A 54 -7.17 -1.04 -7.42
C ASN A 54 -6.32 0.23 -7.58
N CYS A 55 -4.99 0.12 -7.74
CA CYS A 55 -4.17 1.29 -7.99
C CYS A 55 -4.23 1.68 -9.47
N PRO A 56 -4.89 2.79 -9.86
CA PRO A 56 -5.04 3.17 -11.27
C PRO A 56 -3.73 3.59 -11.95
N GLN A 57 -2.64 3.72 -11.18
CA GLN A 57 -1.32 4.11 -11.68
C GLN A 57 -0.28 2.99 -11.51
N GLU A 58 -0.72 1.81 -11.05
CA GLU A 58 0.15 0.66 -10.81
C GLU A 58 1.35 1.05 -9.92
N ALA A 59 1.09 1.94 -8.96
CA ALA A 59 2.10 2.53 -8.09
C ALA A 59 2.42 1.64 -6.88
N ILE A 60 1.72 0.51 -6.70
CA ILE A 60 1.82 -0.34 -5.51
C ILE A 60 2.29 -1.73 -5.93
N LYS A 61 3.24 -2.28 -5.17
CA LYS A 61 3.70 -3.67 -5.30
C LYS A 61 3.76 -4.31 -3.93
N LEU A 62 3.52 -5.62 -3.85
CA LEU A 62 3.88 -6.40 -2.67
C LEU A 62 5.37 -6.75 -2.77
N VAL A 63 6.13 -6.38 -1.75
CA VAL A 63 7.57 -6.61 -1.63
C VAL A 63 7.85 -7.40 -0.35
N GLY A 64 9.04 -7.98 -0.26
CA GLY A 64 9.41 -8.87 0.82
C GLY A 64 9.61 -10.30 0.34
N GLU A 65 10.81 -10.80 0.63
CA GLU A 65 11.27 -12.18 0.83
C GLU A 65 12.77 -12.07 1.11
#